data_AF-A0A1N7BJG8-F1
#
_entry.id   AF-A0A1N7BJG8-F1
#
_cell.length_a   1.000
_cell.length_b   1.000
_cell.length_c   1.000
_cell.angle_alpha   90.00
_cell.angle_beta   90.00
_cell.angle_gamma   90.00
#
_symmetry.space_group_name_H-M   'P 1'
#
loop_
_entity.id
_entity.type
_entity.pdbx_description
1 polymer ?
#
loop_
_entity_poly.entity_id
_entity_poly.type
_entity_poly.pdbx_seq_one_letter_code
_entity_poly.pdbx_strand_id
1 'polypeptide(L)'
;MQKVTWPRRLGLVSAVVAVGLATSPVAAHADGYDTPRNATAMGAGNTAAAGYAAAEQRARQAVLAVGHDCTPGSYNTYPTFISPGGGTWVYRSIHEAICVD
;
A
#
# COMPACT_ATOMS: atom_id res chain seq x y z
N MET A 1 -69.26 -7.83 -36.54
CA MET A 1 -69.26 -9.07 -37.35
C MET A 1 -67.83 -9.62 -37.40
N GLN A 2 -67.71 -10.95 -37.32
CA GLN A 2 -66.56 -11.86 -37.52
C GLN A 2 -65.45 -11.36 -38.50
N LYS A 3 -64.17 -11.74 -38.45
CA LYS A 3 -63.53 -13.01 -38.02
C LYS A 3 -61.99 -12.83 -37.96
N VAL A 4 -61.40 -13.56 -37.00
CA VAL A 4 -60.02 -14.08 -36.86
C VAL A 4 -59.21 -14.23 -38.15
N THR A 5 -57.89 -13.94 -38.10
CA THR A 5 -56.79 -14.91 -38.37
C THR A 5 -55.40 -14.32 -38.09
N TRP A 6 -54.75 -14.84 -37.06
CA TRP A 6 -53.29 -14.84 -36.93
C TRP A 6 -52.72 -15.90 -37.87
N PRO A 7 -51.57 -15.64 -38.51
CA PRO A 7 -50.57 -16.70 -38.51
C PRO A 7 -49.11 -16.23 -38.38
N ARG A 8 -48.36 -17.11 -37.71
CA ARG A 8 -46.97 -17.50 -37.99
C ARG A 8 -45.86 -16.56 -37.51
N ARG A 9 -45.52 -16.77 -36.22
CA ARG A 9 -44.13 -16.97 -35.78
C ARG A 9 -43.40 -17.90 -36.75
N LEU A 10 -42.29 -17.44 -37.36
CA LEU A 10 -41.20 -18.27 -37.92
C LEU A 10 -40.03 -17.36 -38.35
N GLY A 11 -38.83 -17.73 -37.92
CA GLY A 11 -37.54 -17.21 -38.38
C GLY A 11 -37.03 -16.01 -37.55
N LEU A 12 -35.84 -15.99 -36.97
CA LEU A 12 -34.65 -16.82 -37.08
C LEU A 12 -33.91 -16.77 -35.74
N VAL A 13 -33.56 -17.93 -35.21
CA VAL A 13 -32.53 -18.06 -34.17
C VAL A 13 -31.20 -17.90 -34.88
N SER A 14 -30.59 -16.71 -34.80
CA SER A 14 -29.19 -16.52 -35.12
C SER A 14 -28.43 -16.34 -33.82
N ALA A 15 -27.81 -17.43 -33.39
CA ALA A 15 -26.77 -17.43 -32.39
C ALA A 15 -25.62 -16.56 -32.90
N VAL A 16 -25.35 -15.43 -32.23
CA VAL A 16 -24.06 -14.76 -32.33
C VAL A 16 -23.24 -15.21 -31.14
N VAL A 17 -22.34 -16.14 -31.43
CA VAL A 17 -21.27 -16.60 -30.55
C VAL A 17 -20.35 -15.42 -30.23
N ALA A 18 -19.91 -15.40 -28.98
CA ALA A 18 -19.11 -14.37 -28.34
C ALA A 18 -17.86 -13.95 -29.13
N VAL A 19 -17.65 -12.63 -29.17
CA VAL A 19 -16.31 -12.09 -28.94
C VAL A 19 -16.45 -11.18 -27.74
N GLY A 20 -16.35 -11.79 -26.55
CA GLY A 20 -16.07 -11.04 -25.35
C GLY A 20 -14.79 -10.27 -25.64
N LEU A 21 -14.89 -8.95 -25.67
CA LEU A 21 -13.74 -8.08 -25.47
C LEU A 21 -13.28 -8.35 -24.04
N ALA A 22 -12.56 -9.46 -23.87
CA ALA A 22 -11.63 -9.61 -22.78
C ALA A 22 -10.57 -8.53 -23.01
N THR A 23 -10.87 -7.31 -22.60
CA THR A 23 -9.86 -6.54 -21.89
C THR A 23 -9.57 -7.37 -20.65
N SER A 24 -8.77 -8.43 -20.82
CA SER A 24 -8.01 -8.94 -19.69
C SER A 24 -7.41 -7.67 -19.11
N PRO A 25 -7.71 -7.29 -17.85
CA PRO A 25 -6.77 -6.42 -17.20
C PRO A 25 -5.45 -7.16 -17.41
N VAL A 26 -4.50 -6.50 -18.09
CA VAL A 26 -3.13 -6.79 -17.73
C VAL A 26 -3.17 -6.44 -16.25
N ALA A 27 -3.41 -7.44 -15.42
CA ALA A 27 -2.82 -7.47 -14.12
C ALA A 27 -1.36 -7.21 -14.50
N ALA A 28 -0.92 -5.96 -14.34
CA ALA A 28 0.47 -5.75 -14.04
C ALA A 28 0.68 -6.80 -12.96
N HIS A 29 1.40 -7.85 -13.30
CA HIS A 29 1.91 -8.71 -12.28
C HIS A 29 2.66 -7.70 -11.42
N ALA A 30 2.05 -7.29 -10.32
CA ALA A 30 2.76 -6.90 -9.13
C ALA A 30 3.48 -8.20 -8.78
N ASP A 31 4.51 -8.49 -9.57
CA ASP A 31 5.55 -9.38 -9.21
C ASP A 31 5.95 -8.81 -7.86
N GLY A 32 5.67 -9.57 -6.81
CA GLY A 32 6.02 -9.21 -5.44
C GLY A 32 7.54 -9.21 -5.32
N TYR A 33 8.17 -8.28 -6.02
CA TYR A 33 9.58 -8.06 -5.99
C TYR A 33 9.88 -7.44 -4.65
N ASP A 34 10.89 -8.01 -4.01
CA ASP A 34 11.54 -7.44 -2.85
C ASP A 34 12.12 -6.07 -3.24
N THR A 35 11.39 -5.01 -2.94
CA THR A 35 11.79 -3.62 -3.18
C THR A 35 12.43 -3.04 -1.92
N PRO A 36 13.70 -2.59 -1.99
CA PRO A 36 14.30 -1.82 -0.91
C PRO A 36 13.58 -0.50 -0.71
N ARG A 37 13.14 -0.26 0.52
CA ARG A 37 12.49 0.98 0.96
C ARG A 37 13.28 1.57 2.11
N ASN A 38 13.34 2.91 2.15
CA ASN A 38 13.81 3.62 3.31
C ASN A 38 12.92 4.81 3.64
N ALA A 39 12.88 5.18 4.91
CA ALA A 39 12.23 6.41 5.34
C ALA A 39 12.99 7.03 6.52
N THR A 40 13.03 8.36 6.54
CA THR A 40 13.59 9.13 7.65
C THR A 40 12.48 9.85 8.38
N ALA A 41 12.42 9.71 9.71
CA ALA A 41 11.46 10.43 10.54
C ALA A 41 12.10 10.98 11.81
N MET A 42 11.45 11.97 12.42
CA MET A 42 11.82 12.50 13.73
C MET A 42 10.84 12.08 14.80
N GLY A 43 11.36 11.68 15.96
CA GLY A 43 10.64 11.36 17.17
C GLY A 43 11.06 12.30 18.31
N ALA A 44 10.13 12.58 19.21
CA ALA A 44 10.39 13.36 20.41
C ALA A 44 9.75 12.69 21.62
N GLY A 45 10.40 12.79 22.77
CA GLY A 45 9.87 12.28 24.03
C GLY A 45 10.49 12.97 25.23
N ASN A 46 9.84 12.81 26.39
CA ASN A 46 10.28 13.44 27.64
C ASN A 46 11.43 12.67 28.31
N THR A 47 11.84 11.55 27.72
CA THR A 47 13.00 10.75 28.10
C THR A 47 13.76 10.33 26.85
N ALA A 48 15.05 9.99 27.00
CA ALA A 48 15.86 9.49 25.90
C ALA A 48 15.21 8.28 25.21
N ALA A 49 14.77 7.29 25.99
CA ALA A 49 14.12 6.09 25.48
C ALA A 49 12.81 6.38 24.73
N ALA A 50 11.99 7.30 25.25
CA ALA A 50 10.73 7.67 24.60
C ALA A 50 10.97 8.39 23.26
N GLY A 51 11.91 9.32 23.21
CA GLY A 51 12.26 10.01 21.97
C GLY A 51 12.83 9.07 20.91
N TYR A 52 13.69 8.14 21.34
CA TYR A 52 14.29 7.12 20.49
C TYR A 52 13.22 6.19 19.88
N ALA A 53 12.37 5.60 20.73
CA ALA A 53 11.29 4.71 20.28
C ALA A 53 10.28 5.43 19.38
N ALA A 54 9.95 6.70 19.69
CA ALA A 54 9.07 7.51 18.86
C ALA A 54 9.67 7.76 17.46
N ALA A 55 10.99 7.91 17.35
CA ALA A 55 11.66 8.15 16.07
C ALA A 55 11.64 6.89 15.21
N GLU A 56 12.01 5.74 15.78
CA GLU A 56 11.98 4.45 15.09
C GLU A 56 10.55 4.08 14.65
N GLN A 57 9.57 4.22 15.55
CA GLN A 57 8.17 3.92 15.23
C GLN A 57 7.67 4.76 14.06
N ARG A 58 7.98 6.07 14.04
CA ARG A 58 7.55 6.96 12.94
C ARG A 58 8.26 6.62 11.63
N ALA A 59 9.55 6.29 11.67
CA ALA A 59 10.29 5.89 10.48
C ALA A 59 9.73 4.58 9.90
N ARG A 60 9.39 3.62 10.77
CA ARG A 60 8.69 2.39 10.39
C ARG A 60 7.33 2.65 9.75
N GLN A 61 6.51 3.48 10.40
CA GLN A 61 5.19 3.85 9.87
C GLN A 61 5.29 4.52 8.49
N ALA A 62 6.33 5.32 8.25
CA ALA A 62 6.56 5.95 6.96
C ALA A 62 6.91 4.95 5.85
N VAL A 63 7.69 3.91 6.15
CA VAL A 63 7.92 2.79 5.19
C VAL A 63 6.63 2.02 4.92
N LEU A 64 5.89 1.67 5.98
CA LEU A 64 4.64 0.91 5.88
C LEU A 64 3.48 1.69 5.24
N ALA A 65 3.61 3.01 5.07
CA ALA A 65 2.62 3.82 4.37
C ALA A 65 2.65 3.63 2.85
N VAL A 66 3.77 3.12 2.30
CA VAL A 66 3.98 2.93 0.85
C VAL A 66 4.35 1.50 0.47
N GLY A 67 4.76 0.66 1.44
CA GLY A 67 5.09 -0.75 1.22
C GLY A 67 4.22 -1.67 2.07
N HIS A 68 3.93 -2.86 1.55
CA HIS A 68 3.26 -3.93 2.30
C HIS A 68 4.21 -5.10 2.52
N ASP A 69 3.90 -5.94 3.52
CA ASP A 69 4.70 -7.13 3.88
C ASP A 69 6.21 -6.87 4.05
N CYS A 70 6.56 -5.72 4.62
CA CYS A 70 7.94 -5.33 4.86
C CYS A 70 8.62 -6.18 5.95
N THR A 71 9.88 -6.52 5.71
CA THR A 71 10.77 -7.09 6.72
C THR A 71 10.95 -6.14 7.91
N PRO A 72 11.36 -6.64 9.11
CA PRO A 72 11.61 -5.78 10.27
C PRO A 72 12.70 -4.73 10.06
N GLY A 73 13.58 -4.92 9.07
CA GLY A 73 14.60 -3.98 8.62
C GLY A 73 15.66 -3.65 9.67
N SER A 74 16.37 -2.55 9.43
CA SER A 74 17.34 -1.95 10.34
C SER A 74 16.98 -0.49 10.65
N TYR A 75 17.57 0.03 11.73
CA TYR A 75 17.40 1.43 12.15
C TYR A 75 18.76 2.07 12.35
N ASN A 76 18.90 3.30 11.83
CA ASN A 76 20.00 4.19 12.14
C ASN A 76 19.44 5.43 12.84
N THR A 77 19.57 5.48 14.17
CA THR A 77 18.93 6.50 15.01
C THR A 77 19.97 7.39 15.67
N TYR A 78 19.84 8.71 15.49
CA TYR A 78 20.79 9.72 15.97
C TYR A 78 20.06 10.79 16.78
N PRO A 79 20.64 11.26 17.91
CA PRO A 79 20.09 12.40 18.63
C PRO A 79 20.25 13.67 17.78
N THR A 80 19.18 14.45 17.66
CA THR A 80 19.20 15.75 16.96
C THR A 80 19.10 16.91 17.92
N PHE A 81 18.40 16.74 19.05
CA PHE A 81 18.27 17.77 20.08
C PHE A 81 18.02 17.14 21.45
N ILE A 82 18.64 17.70 22.48
CA ILE A 82 18.41 17.35 23.88
C ILE A 82 18.29 18.67 24.65
N SER A 83 17.15 18.88 25.31
CA SER A 83 16.97 20.07 26.13
C SER A 83 17.93 20.07 27.32
N PRO A 84 18.51 21.22 27.70
CA PRO A 84 19.18 21.36 28.99
C PRO A 84 18.25 20.90 30.13
N GLY A 85 18.72 20.00 31.00
CA GLY A 85 17.92 19.42 32.07
C GLY A 85 17.08 18.18 31.69
N GLY A 86 17.13 17.72 30.44
CA GLY A 86 16.60 16.40 30.05
C GLY A 86 15.08 16.28 29.90
N GLY A 87 14.34 17.40 29.77
CA GLY A 87 12.88 17.40 29.59
C GLY A 87 12.38 17.06 28.18
N THR A 88 13.22 17.20 27.15
CA THR A 88 12.89 16.89 25.76
C THR A 88 14.08 16.25 25.05
N TRP A 89 13.82 15.11 24.42
CA TRP A 89 14.79 14.34 23.65
C TRP A 89 14.23 14.12 22.25
N VAL A 90 14.94 14.61 21.23
CA VAL A 90 14.55 14.47 19.83
C VAL A 90 15.59 13.65 19.10
N TYR A 91 15.11 12.64 18.38
CA TYR A 91 15.92 11.74 17.58
C TYR A 91 15.44 11.77 16.13
N ARG A 92 16.38 11.63 15.20
CA ARG A 92 16.12 11.28 13.81
C ARG A 92 16.43 9.80 13.64
N SER A 93 15.50 9.05 13.07
CA SER A 93 15.71 7.64 12.72
C SER A 93 15.53 7.45 11.23
N ILE A 94 16.43 6.67 10.63
CA ILE A 94 16.32 6.15 9.27
C ILE A 94 15.97 4.67 9.41
N HIS A 95 14.84 4.27 8.86
CA HIS A 95 14.44 2.88 8.78
C HIS A 95 14.63 2.36 7.36
N GLU A 96 15.35 1.25 7.21
CA GLU A 96 15.61 0.59 5.94
C GLU A 96 15.02 -0.82 6.00
N ALA A 97 14.16 -1.16 5.03
CA ALA A 97 13.52 -2.46 4.97
C ALA A 97 13.36 -2.92 3.52
N ILE A 98 13.22 -4.22 3.34
CA ILE A 98 12.76 -4.82 2.09
C ILE A 98 11.25 -5.03 2.20
N CYS A 99 10.49 -4.56 1.21
CA CYS A 99 9.03 -4.64 1.14
C CYS A 99 8.57 -5.28 -0.16
N VAL A 100 7.33 -5.75 -0.16
CA VAL A 100 6.63 -6.19 -1.38
C VAL A 100 5.82 -5.00 -1.92
N ASP A 101 5.82 -4.84 -3.24
CA ASP A 101 5.13 -3.75 -3.97
C ASP A 101 3.85 -4.19 -4.69
#